data_AF-A0AAW0SCF4-F1
#
_entry.id   AF-A0AAW0SCF4-F1
#
_cell.length_a   1.000
_cell.length_b   1.000
_cell.length_c   1.000
_cell.angle_alpha   90.00
_cell.angle_beta   90.00
_cell.angle_gamma   90.00
#
_symmetry.space_group_name_H-M   'P 1'
#
loop_
_entity.id
_entity.type
_entity.pdbx_description
1 polymer ?
#
loop_
_entity_poly.entity_id
_entity_poly.type
_entity_poly.pdbx_seq_one_letter_code
_entity_poly.pdbx_strand_id
1 'polypeptide(L)'
;MEDRIHDAIAHGYVENEQGRKISIENDNGINILGDIIQSSMYSPNRKYYGNLTTLAYTMLDHQTDPKNKYDTPPGVLAHLETLPRDPAAWRLHKRIDNIFREHIDSLPPYTKEQLEFPGITVTNIQVQGNLETYFEEYKYDLINAFNDNTTQTEFYDIYATMPRLNHKEFSYKINVQNNGSPKKSVIRILAMPYRDGNGAIIPFDEGRWLAIEMDLFVKTLNSGNNEINRKSSESSITVPDVPTYKTLVEMTENRQNLEMYESATGIPSRLLLPKGNEEGVEFRLLVAVSNAEEDVNDESIITMNKYHHYGVRGVQPDKRPFGYPLDRRVPDEHIVDEVPNIKETMVKVYNHNVFIRLPHH
;
A
#
# COMPACT_ATOMS: atom_id res chain seq x y z
N MET A 1 10.76 7.51 24.94
CA MET A 1 10.51 8.11 23.61
C MET A 1 9.06 7.90 23.26
N GLU A 2 8.62 6.64 23.17
CA GLU A 2 7.22 6.25 22.95
C GLU A 2 6.22 6.98 23.85
N ASP A 3 6.40 6.99 25.18
CA ASP A 3 5.50 7.72 26.11
C ASP A 3 5.33 9.22 25.74
N ARG A 4 6.41 9.89 25.31
CA ARG A 4 6.35 11.31 24.93
C ARG A 4 5.56 11.53 23.64
N ILE A 5 5.52 10.53 22.77
CA ILE A 5 4.76 10.55 21.52
C ILE A 5 3.28 10.33 21.84
N HIS A 6 2.95 9.36 22.69
CA HIS A 6 1.59 9.18 23.20
C HIS A 6 1.07 10.44 23.91
N ASP A 7 1.88 11.05 24.78
CA ASP A 7 1.52 12.32 25.43
C ASP A 7 1.25 13.41 24.39
N ALA A 8 2.08 13.56 23.35
CA ALA A 8 1.87 14.56 22.31
C ALA A 8 0.56 14.32 21.52
N ILE A 9 0.25 13.04 21.22
CA ILE A 9 -1.01 12.64 20.58
C ILE A 9 -2.19 13.00 21.48
N ALA A 10 -2.15 12.62 22.76
CA ALA A 10 -3.20 12.90 23.73
C ALA A 10 -3.41 14.41 23.97
N HIS A 11 -2.35 15.22 23.87
CA HIS A 11 -2.44 16.67 23.95
C HIS A 11 -2.94 17.35 22.66
N GLY A 12 -2.95 16.66 21.52
CA GLY A 12 -3.29 17.24 20.22
C GLY A 12 -2.21 18.16 19.63
N TYR A 13 -0.99 18.18 20.18
CA TYR A 13 0.13 18.97 19.67
C TYR A 13 1.49 18.36 19.98
N VAL A 14 2.48 18.71 19.15
CA VAL A 14 3.90 18.45 19.41
C VAL A 14 4.63 19.75 19.79
N GLU A 15 5.76 19.66 20.47
CA GLU A 15 6.59 20.80 20.85
C GLU A 15 7.89 20.83 20.05
N ASN A 16 8.16 21.95 19.37
CA ASN A 16 9.44 22.12 18.68
C ASN A 16 10.59 22.44 19.65
N GLU A 17 11.82 22.55 19.14
CA GLU A 17 13.01 22.84 19.97
C GLU A 17 12.93 24.17 20.76
N GLN A 18 12.05 25.09 20.36
CA GLN A 18 11.84 26.39 21.01
C GLN A 18 10.68 26.35 22.03
N GLY A 19 10.06 25.19 22.25
CA GLY A 19 8.88 25.03 23.12
C GLY A 19 7.57 25.53 22.50
N ARG A 20 7.55 25.81 21.19
CA ARG A 20 6.32 26.18 20.49
C ARG A 20 5.49 24.93 20.22
N LYS A 21 4.21 25.00 20.56
CA LYS A 21 3.20 23.97 20.27
C LYS A 21 2.78 24.04 18.81
N ILE A 22 2.82 22.89 18.14
CA ILE A 22 2.39 22.69 16.75
C ILE A 22 1.23 21.69 16.79
N SER A 23 0.02 22.14 16.43
CA SER A 23 -1.17 21.30 16.44
C SER A 23 -1.04 20.15 15.45
N ILE A 24 -1.44 18.95 15.88
CA ILE A 24 -1.54 17.76 15.05
C ILE A 24 -3.00 17.34 14.81
N GLU A 25 -4.00 18.04 15.36
CA GLU A 25 -5.43 17.73 15.15
C GLU A 25 -5.95 18.21 13.78
N ASN A 26 -5.25 17.84 12.71
CA ASN A 26 -5.55 18.23 11.33
C ASN A 26 -4.94 17.20 10.36
N ASP A 27 -5.26 17.34 9.07
CA ASP A 27 -4.82 16.39 8.03
C ASP A 27 -3.29 16.28 7.87
N ASN A 28 -2.52 17.27 8.36
CA ASN A 28 -1.05 17.25 8.32
C ASN A 28 -0.41 16.71 9.60
N GLY A 29 -1.20 16.45 10.66
CA GLY A 29 -0.70 15.97 11.94
C GLY A 29 0.05 14.64 11.82
N ILE A 30 -0.47 13.73 11.00
CA ILE A 30 0.15 12.43 10.73
C ILE A 30 1.53 12.57 10.06
N ASN A 31 1.75 13.60 9.22
CA ASN A 31 3.07 13.84 8.60
C ASN A 31 4.10 14.23 9.66
N ILE A 32 3.72 15.11 10.59
CA ILE A 32 4.58 15.53 11.71
C ILE A 32 4.88 14.34 12.62
N LEU A 33 3.88 13.48 12.88
CA LEU A 33 4.10 12.25 13.64
C LEU A 33 5.01 11.27 12.90
N GLY A 34 4.90 11.14 11.58
CA GLY A 34 5.81 10.37 10.75
C GLY A 34 7.26 10.83 10.92
N ASP A 35 7.46 12.13 10.83
CA ASP A 35 8.76 12.78 11.05
C ASP A 35 9.31 12.54 12.45
N ILE A 36 8.45 12.43 13.47
CA ILE A 36 8.86 12.19 14.86
C ILE A 36 9.12 10.69 15.14
N ILE A 37 8.26 9.81 14.67
CA ILE A 37 8.26 8.37 14.98
C ILE A 37 9.40 7.67 14.25
N GLN A 38 9.50 7.86 12.92
CA GLN A 38 10.68 7.43 12.16
C GLN A 38 11.94 8.17 12.62
N SER A 39 11.74 9.42 13.04
CA SER A 39 12.75 10.46 13.21
C SER A 39 13.48 10.80 11.91
N SER A 40 12.86 11.67 11.13
CA SER A 40 13.48 12.27 9.95
C SER A 40 14.25 13.54 10.35
N MET A 41 14.96 14.14 9.39
CA MET A 41 15.54 15.47 9.57
C MET A 41 14.49 16.58 9.70
N TYR A 42 13.22 16.28 9.38
CA TYR A 42 12.10 17.21 9.50
C TYR A 42 11.42 17.16 10.88
N SER A 43 11.80 16.21 11.74
CA SER A 43 11.30 16.17 13.12
C SER A 43 11.51 17.52 13.82
N PRO A 44 10.46 18.13 14.39
CA PRO A 44 10.55 19.48 14.96
C PRO A 44 11.37 19.52 16.27
N ASN A 45 11.66 18.36 16.89
CA ASN A 45 12.44 18.26 18.11
C ASN A 45 13.05 16.86 18.32
N ARG A 46 14.11 16.54 17.56
CA ARG A 46 14.79 15.23 17.63
C ARG A 46 15.39 14.94 19.00
N LYS A 47 15.80 15.97 19.77
CA LYS A 47 16.35 15.79 21.12
C LYS A 47 15.29 15.30 22.11
N TYR A 48 14.05 15.78 21.97
CA TYR A 48 12.96 15.42 22.86
C TYR A 48 12.29 14.10 22.46
N TYR A 49 11.91 13.95 21.19
CA TYR A 49 11.19 12.75 20.74
C TYR A 49 12.11 11.58 20.37
N GLY A 50 13.36 11.87 20.00
CA GLY A 50 14.39 10.87 19.74
C GLY A 50 14.26 10.19 18.37
N ASN A 51 14.71 8.93 18.31
CA ASN A 51 14.65 8.06 17.12
C ASN A 51 14.06 6.70 17.49
N LEU A 52 12.72 6.67 17.64
CA LEU A 52 12.02 5.49 18.14
C LEU A 52 12.17 4.30 17.18
N THR A 53 11.84 4.49 15.90
CA THR A 53 11.83 3.40 14.92
C THR A 53 13.22 2.79 14.73
N THR A 54 14.27 3.60 14.48
CA THR A 54 15.62 3.03 14.30
C THR A 54 16.11 2.35 15.58
N LEU A 55 15.90 2.95 16.76
CA LEU A 55 16.32 2.30 18.01
C LEU A 55 15.62 0.96 18.20
N ALA A 56 14.32 0.89 17.93
CA ALA A 56 13.56 -0.35 18.08
C ALA A 56 14.09 -1.45 17.13
N TYR A 57 14.41 -1.11 15.88
CA TYR A 57 15.05 -2.04 14.95
C TYR A 57 16.42 -2.49 15.44
N THR A 58 17.29 -1.56 15.84
CA THR A 58 18.62 -1.89 16.36
C THR A 58 18.53 -2.78 17.61
N MET A 59 17.60 -2.49 18.53
CA MET A 59 17.40 -3.30 19.72
C MET A 59 16.95 -4.73 19.36
N LEU A 60 16.07 -4.89 18.38
CA LEU A 60 15.57 -6.19 17.96
C LEU A 60 16.61 -6.99 17.16
N ASP A 61 17.39 -6.32 16.32
CA ASP A 61 18.45 -6.93 15.51
C ASP A 61 19.61 -7.46 16.37
N HIS A 62 20.04 -6.69 17.37
CA HIS A 62 21.17 -7.04 18.24
C HIS A 62 20.82 -7.99 19.39
N GLN A 63 19.68 -8.67 19.38
CA GLN A 63 19.30 -9.55 20.51
C GLN A 63 20.27 -10.73 20.72
N THR A 64 20.92 -11.21 19.66
CA THR A 64 21.88 -12.33 19.72
C THR A 64 23.25 -11.92 20.28
N ASP A 65 23.67 -10.68 20.06
CA ASP A 65 24.90 -10.11 20.61
C ASP A 65 24.75 -8.62 21.01
N PRO A 66 23.98 -8.33 22.07
CA PRO A 66 23.59 -6.96 22.42
C PRO A 66 24.75 -6.09 22.93
N LYS A 67 25.92 -6.70 23.18
CA LYS A 67 27.12 -6.02 23.67
C LYS A 67 28.31 -6.15 22.71
N ASN A 68 28.09 -6.67 21.51
CA ASN A 68 29.14 -6.95 20.52
C ASN A 68 30.31 -7.77 21.11
N LYS A 69 30.01 -8.74 21.99
CA LYS A 69 31.02 -9.59 22.64
C LYS A 69 31.51 -10.69 21.70
N TYR A 70 30.65 -11.13 20.79
CA TYR A 70 30.88 -12.26 19.91
C TYR A 70 31.19 -11.84 18.46
N ASP A 71 31.21 -10.53 18.19
CA ASP A 71 31.50 -9.95 16.88
C ASP A 71 30.59 -10.53 15.77
N THR A 72 29.32 -10.74 16.12
CA THR A 72 28.34 -11.25 15.15
C THR A 72 27.96 -10.14 14.17
N PRO A 73 27.79 -10.46 12.87
CA PRO A 73 27.27 -9.49 11.92
C PRO A 73 25.85 -9.06 12.30
N PRO A 74 25.36 -7.91 11.79
CA PRO A 74 23.97 -7.53 11.93
C PRO A 74 23.01 -8.62 11.41
N GLY A 75 21.84 -8.69 12.02
CA GLY A 75 20.79 -9.60 11.62
C GLY A 75 20.03 -9.13 10.39
N VAL A 76 18.92 -9.81 10.12
CA VAL A 76 18.04 -9.50 8.99
C VAL A 76 17.23 -8.22 9.20
N LEU A 77 17.16 -7.68 10.41
CA LEU A 77 16.38 -6.48 10.71
C LEU A 77 17.17 -5.19 10.49
N ALA A 78 18.50 -5.30 10.36
CA ALA A 78 19.38 -4.17 10.05
C ALA A 78 19.29 -3.68 8.59
N HIS A 79 18.71 -4.48 7.69
CA HIS A 79 18.71 -4.23 6.25
C HIS A 79 17.28 -4.22 5.68
N LEU A 80 16.92 -3.22 4.89
CA LEU A 80 15.56 -3.10 4.33
C LEU A 80 15.22 -4.27 3.37
N GLU A 81 16.23 -4.85 2.73
CA GLU A 81 16.15 -5.95 1.79
C GLU A 81 15.77 -7.29 2.45
N THR A 82 16.07 -7.45 3.74
CA THR A 82 15.85 -8.69 4.49
C THR A 82 14.86 -8.52 5.64
N LEU A 83 14.59 -7.30 6.08
CA LEU A 83 13.68 -6.97 7.17
C LEU A 83 12.29 -7.62 7.05
N PRO A 84 11.61 -7.61 5.88
CA PRO A 84 10.27 -8.20 5.76
C PRO A 84 10.25 -9.73 5.97
N ARG A 85 11.41 -10.39 5.98
CA ARG A 85 11.53 -11.86 6.16
C ARG A 85 11.39 -12.28 7.62
N ASP A 86 11.63 -11.39 8.57
CA ASP A 86 11.52 -11.70 10.00
C ASP A 86 10.10 -11.40 10.52
N PRO A 87 9.38 -12.39 11.09
CA PRO A 87 8.07 -12.17 11.72
C PRO A 87 8.07 -11.08 12.81
N ALA A 88 9.19 -10.88 13.51
CA ALA A 88 9.32 -9.86 14.53
C ALA A 88 9.26 -8.44 13.94
N ALA A 89 9.69 -8.25 12.68
CA ALA A 89 9.56 -6.98 11.97
C ALA A 89 8.10 -6.54 11.84
N TRP A 90 7.19 -7.47 11.53
CA TRP A 90 5.76 -7.20 11.38
C TRP A 90 5.09 -6.88 12.72
N ARG A 91 5.53 -7.54 13.81
CA ARG A 91 5.07 -7.22 15.16
C ARG A 91 5.52 -5.82 15.60
N LEU A 92 6.77 -5.45 15.30
CA LEU A 92 7.28 -4.12 15.59
C LEU A 92 6.56 -3.05 14.76
N HIS A 93 6.41 -3.26 13.44
CA HIS A 93 5.63 -2.37 12.60
C HIS A 93 4.19 -2.23 13.08
N LYS A 94 3.53 -3.32 13.53
CA LYS A 94 2.16 -3.21 14.05
C LYS A 94 2.09 -2.37 15.33
N ARG A 95 3.10 -2.45 16.19
CA ARG A 95 3.20 -1.58 17.37
C ARG A 95 3.33 -0.11 16.97
N ILE A 96 4.18 0.19 15.97
CA ILE A 96 4.36 1.55 15.44
C ILE A 96 3.08 2.05 14.76
N ASP A 97 2.45 1.20 13.94
CA ASP A 97 1.17 1.46 13.26
C ASP A 97 0.06 1.81 14.26
N ASN A 98 0.01 1.14 15.42
CA ASN A 98 -0.95 1.47 16.46
C ASN A 98 -0.74 2.87 17.07
N ILE A 99 0.48 3.42 17.05
CA ILE A 99 0.73 4.82 17.46
C ILE A 99 0.11 5.78 16.44
N PHE A 100 0.25 5.49 15.14
CA PHE A 100 -0.44 6.27 14.09
C PHE A 100 -1.95 6.13 14.19
N ARG A 101 -2.46 4.91 14.44
CA ARG A 101 -3.88 4.65 14.65
C ARG A 101 -4.44 5.46 15.79
N GLU A 102 -3.75 5.54 16.92
CA GLU A 102 -4.19 6.34 18.08
C GLU A 102 -4.41 7.81 17.69
N HIS A 103 -3.50 8.39 16.91
CA HIS A 103 -3.68 9.74 16.40
C HIS A 103 -4.86 9.85 15.44
N ILE A 104 -4.96 8.97 14.44
CA ILE A 104 -6.03 9.04 13.45
C ILE A 104 -7.41 8.80 14.08
N ASP A 105 -7.51 7.90 15.06
CA ASP A 105 -8.75 7.61 15.79
C ASP A 105 -9.15 8.79 16.71
N SER A 106 -8.21 9.66 17.09
CA SER A 106 -8.50 10.91 17.80
C SER A 106 -9.19 11.97 16.92
N LEU A 107 -9.01 11.90 15.60
CA LEU A 107 -9.65 12.82 14.66
C LEU A 107 -11.16 12.55 14.58
N PRO A 108 -11.99 13.58 14.32
CA PRO A 108 -13.42 13.38 14.13
C PRO A 108 -13.67 12.50 12.89
N PRO A 109 -14.63 11.56 12.96
CA PRO A 109 -15.15 10.86 11.79
C PRO A 109 -15.54 11.84 10.68
N TYR A 110 -15.41 11.42 9.42
CA TYR A 110 -15.90 12.23 8.32
C TYR A 110 -17.42 12.39 8.42
N THR A 111 -17.91 13.61 8.18
CA THR A 111 -19.35 13.83 8.04
C THR A 111 -19.81 13.39 6.65
N LYS A 112 -21.13 13.19 6.51
CA LYS A 112 -21.73 12.88 5.20
C LYS A 112 -21.34 13.91 4.15
N GLU A 113 -21.36 15.19 4.49
CA GLU A 113 -21.04 16.29 3.59
C GLU A 113 -19.58 16.29 3.14
N GLN A 114 -18.66 15.77 3.96
CA GLN A 114 -17.25 15.64 3.61
C GLN A 114 -16.99 14.46 2.66
N LEU A 115 -17.83 13.42 2.72
CA LEU A 115 -17.74 12.21 1.90
C LEU A 115 -18.54 12.33 0.61
N GLU A 116 -19.64 13.08 0.63
CA GLU A 116 -20.59 13.16 -0.46
C GLU A 116 -19.99 13.89 -1.67
N PHE A 117 -20.16 13.31 -2.84
CA PHE A 117 -19.86 13.95 -4.12
C PHE A 117 -21.17 14.22 -4.86
N PRO A 118 -21.77 15.42 -4.73
CA PRO A 118 -23.14 15.66 -5.14
C PRO A 118 -23.41 15.35 -6.61
N GLY A 119 -24.50 14.61 -6.84
CA GLY A 119 -24.95 14.19 -8.17
C GLY A 119 -24.22 12.98 -8.75
N ILE A 120 -23.26 12.40 -8.03
CA ILE A 120 -22.57 11.17 -8.41
C ILE A 120 -23.11 10.01 -7.57
N THR A 121 -23.39 8.88 -8.21
CA THR A 121 -23.86 7.67 -7.53
C THR A 121 -23.19 6.43 -8.11
N VAL A 122 -22.55 5.63 -7.27
CA VAL A 122 -22.02 4.32 -7.66
C VAL A 122 -23.17 3.33 -7.64
N THR A 123 -23.66 2.94 -8.82
CA THR A 123 -24.86 2.10 -8.92
C THR A 123 -24.54 0.61 -8.82
N ASN A 124 -23.37 0.17 -9.30
CA ASN A 124 -22.97 -1.22 -9.28
C ASN A 124 -21.44 -1.40 -9.26
N ILE A 125 -20.98 -2.45 -8.58
CA ILE A 125 -19.60 -2.93 -8.59
C ILE A 125 -19.64 -4.42 -8.93
N GLN A 126 -18.93 -4.82 -9.98
CA GLN A 126 -18.79 -6.21 -10.36
C GLN A 126 -17.31 -6.51 -10.64
N VAL A 127 -16.84 -7.69 -10.22
CA VAL A 127 -15.57 -8.24 -10.66
C VAL A 127 -15.82 -9.20 -11.81
N GLN A 128 -15.14 -8.99 -12.93
CA GLN A 128 -15.14 -9.87 -14.10
C GLN A 128 -13.90 -10.76 -14.05
N GLY A 129 -14.12 -12.08 -14.13
CA GLY A 129 -13.08 -13.08 -13.87
C GLY A 129 -13.12 -13.60 -12.44
N ASN A 130 -12.25 -14.57 -12.14
CA ASN A 130 -12.17 -15.17 -10.82
C ASN A 130 -10.98 -14.58 -10.04
N LEU A 131 -11.21 -14.17 -8.80
CA LEU A 131 -10.15 -13.78 -7.87
C LEU A 131 -9.48 -15.05 -7.34
N GLU A 132 -8.53 -15.56 -8.11
CA GLU A 132 -7.80 -16.79 -7.81
C GLU A 132 -6.30 -16.52 -7.77
N THR A 133 -5.65 -17.01 -6.72
CA THR A 133 -4.20 -16.97 -6.58
C THR A 133 -3.60 -18.37 -6.71
N TYR A 134 -2.33 -18.41 -7.11
CA TYR A 134 -1.54 -19.62 -7.33
C TYR A 134 -0.06 -19.33 -7.08
N PHE A 135 0.75 -20.38 -6.99
CA PHE A 135 2.20 -20.23 -7.01
C PHE A 135 2.72 -20.46 -8.42
N GLU A 136 3.69 -19.65 -8.81
CA GLU A 136 4.38 -19.74 -10.07
C GLU A 136 5.88 -19.85 -9.80
N GLU A 137 6.55 -20.70 -10.55
CA GLU A 137 7.99 -20.80 -10.53
C GLU A 137 8.63 -19.52 -11.05
N TYR A 138 9.62 -18.99 -10.33
CA TYR A 138 10.40 -17.84 -10.77
C TYR A 138 11.89 -18.18 -10.69
N LYS A 139 12.62 -17.80 -11.74
CA LYS A 139 14.05 -18.07 -11.93
C LYS A 139 14.85 -16.78 -11.73
N TYR A 140 15.68 -16.74 -10.70
CA TYR A 140 16.59 -15.64 -10.39
C TYR A 140 18.01 -15.97 -10.86
N ASP A 141 18.62 -15.05 -11.59
CA ASP A 141 20.03 -15.10 -11.97
C ASP A 141 20.92 -14.77 -10.77
N LEU A 142 21.87 -15.66 -10.46
CA LEU A 142 22.78 -15.52 -9.32
C LEU A 142 24.20 -15.09 -9.73
N ILE A 143 24.45 -14.77 -11.00
CA ILE A 143 25.81 -14.52 -11.49
C ILE A 143 26.54 -13.44 -10.68
N ASN A 144 25.85 -12.38 -10.30
CA ASN A 144 26.41 -11.27 -9.53
C ASN A 144 26.71 -11.62 -8.05
N ALA A 145 26.27 -12.78 -7.56
CA ALA A 145 26.58 -13.25 -6.22
C ALA A 145 27.93 -13.99 -6.16
N PHE A 146 28.48 -14.39 -7.30
CA PHE A 146 29.77 -15.07 -7.40
C PHE A 146 30.85 -14.09 -7.86
N ASN A 147 31.96 -14.04 -7.13
CA ASN A 147 33.14 -13.26 -7.51
C ASN A 147 34.27 -14.22 -7.89
N ASP A 148 34.34 -14.62 -9.16
CA ASP A 148 35.49 -15.36 -9.67
C ASP A 148 36.52 -14.37 -10.24
N ASN A 149 37.47 -13.97 -9.39
CA ASN A 149 38.59 -13.12 -9.79
C ASN A 149 39.67 -13.88 -10.60
N THR A 150 39.47 -15.16 -10.93
CA THR A 150 40.54 -16.03 -11.43
C THR A 150 40.45 -16.51 -12.87
N THR A 151 39.37 -16.30 -13.60
CA THR A 151 39.34 -16.75 -15.01
C THR A 151 38.44 -15.96 -15.94
N GLN A 152 38.79 -15.99 -17.22
CA GLN A 152 37.93 -15.70 -18.37
C GLN A 152 36.76 -16.71 -18.42
N THR A 153 35.93 -16.75 -17.38
CA THR A 153 34.82 -17.68 -17.30
C THR A 153 33.68 -17.16 -18.15
N GLU A 154 33.35 -17.91 -19.20
CA GLU A 154 32.04 -17.84 -19.86
C GLU A 154 30.96 -17.76 -18.77
N PHE A 155 30.00 -16.85 -18.93
CA PHE A 155 28.91 -16.68 -17.97
C PHE A 155 28.20 -18.04 -17.77
N TYR A 156 28.53 -18.75 -16.69
CA TYR A 156 27.77 -19.94 -16.33
C TYR A 156 26.39 -19.47 -15.89
N ASP A 157 25.37 -19.99 -16.56
CA ASP A 157 23.97 -19.75 -16.31
C ASP A 157 23.56 -20.38 -14.95
N ILE A 158 23.90 -19.70 -13.84
CA ILE A 158 23.60 -20.12 -12.47
C ILE A 158 22.32 -19.44 -12.00
N TYR A 159 21.33 -20.26 -11.67
CA TYR A 159 20.01 -19.77 -11.30
C TYR A 159 19.50 -20.37 -9.99
N ALA A 160 18.83 -19.55 -9.18
CA ALA A 160 17.92 -20.03 -8.14
C ALA A 160 16.50 -20.10 -8.69
N THR A 161 15.78 -21.14 -8.30
CA THR A 161 14.36 -21.28 -8.63
C THR A 161 13.55 -21.25 -7.34
N MET A 162 12.51 -20.42 -7.30
CA MET A 162 11.62 -20.34 -6.15
C MET A 162 10.16 -20.14 -6.56
N PRO A 163 9.19 -20.72 -5.82
CA PRO A 163 7.79 -20.40 -6.01
C PRO A 163 7.49 -18.98 -5.51
N ARG A 164 6.73 -18.21 -6.29
CA ARG A 164 6.20 -16.89 -5.91
C ARG A 164 4.68 -16.90 -6.06
N LEU A 165 3.98 -16.26 -5.12
CA LEU A 165 2.54 -16.06 -5.24
C LEU A 165 2.24 -15.22 -6.50
N ASN A 166 1.17 -15.54 -7.21
CA ASN A 166 0.63 -14.80 -8.34
C ASN A 166 -0.90 -14.93 -8.35
N HIS A 167 -1.57 -14.20 -9.23
CA HIS A 167 -3.02 -14.23 -9.39
C HIS A 167 -3.45 -14.20 -10.85
N LYS A 168 -4.65 -14.71 -11.12
CA LYS A 168 -5.28 -14.60 -12.45
C LYS A 168 -5.65 -13.14 -12.73
N GLU A 169 -5.60 -12.74 -14.00
CA GLU A 169 -6.10 -11.44 -14.42
C GLU A 169 -7.62 -11.33 -14.18
N PHE A 170 -8.05 -10.15 -13.73
CA PHE A 170 -9.46 -9.82 -13.55
C PHE A 170 -9.70 -8.35 -13.89
N SER A 171 -10.96 -7.92 -13.89
CA SER A 171 -11.31 -6.51 -14.12
C SER A 171 -12.46 -6.06 -13.23
N TYR A 172 -12.38 -4.82 -12.75
CA TYR A 172 -13.49 -4.14 -12.11
C TYR A 172 -14.41 -3.54 -13.18
N LYS A 173 -15.70 -3.88 -13.12
CA LYS A 173 -16.77 -3.22 -13.85
C LYS A 173 -17.60 -2.39 -12.87
N ILE A 174 -17.41 -1.07 -12.92
CA ILE A 174 -18.03 -0.11 -12.01
C ILE A 174 -19.00 0.76 -12.81
N ASN A 175 -20.26 0.78 -12.41
CA ASN A 175 -21.27 1.65 -13.02
C ASN A 175 -21.48 2.88 -12.12
N VAL A 176 -21.36 4.06 -12.71
CA VAL A 176 -21.51 5.35 -12.02
C VAL A 176 -22.51 6.23 -12.75
N GLN A 177 -23.55 6.66 -12.06
CA GLN A 177 -24.52 7.62 -12.56
C GLN A 177 -24.07 9.04 -12.19
N ASN A 178 -24.04 9.94 -13.17
CA ASN A 178 -23.80 11.38 -12.98
C ASN A 178 -25.04 12.16 -13.41
N ASN A 179 -25.71 12.81 -12.46
CA ASN A 179 -26.91 13.60 -12.69
C ASN A 179 -26.63 15.09 -12.98
N GLY A 180 -25.35 15.47 -13.13
CA GLY A 180 -24.91 16.83 -13.44
C GLY A 180 -24.18 16.95 -14.77
N SER A 181 -23.37 18.00 -14.89
CA SER A 181 -22.40 18.18 -15.97
C SER A 181 -21.25 17.17 -15.86
N PRO A 182 -20.44 16.97 -16.92
CA PRO A 182 -19.24 16.16 -16.82
C PRO A 182 -18.33 16.61 -15.67
N LYS A 183 -17.83 15.65 -14.87
CA LYS A 183 -16.94 15.91 -13.72
C LYS A 183 -15.72 15.00 -13.76
N LYS A 184 -14.53 15.54 -13.49
CA LYS A 184 -13.33 14.74 -13.25
C LYS A 184 -13.41 14.17 -11.83
N SER A 185 -13.16 12.88 -11.68
CA SER A 185 -13.39 12.16 -10.43
C SER A 185 -12.21 11.25 -10.10
N VAL A 186 -11.87 11.11 -8.83
CA VAL A 186 -10.93 10.10 -8.34
C VAL A 186 -11.73 8.87 -7.92
N ILE A 187 -11.34 7.69 -8.40
CA ILE A 187 -11.95 6.41 -8.07
C ILE A 187 -10.96 5.66 -7.19
N ARG A 188 -11.40 5.28 -5.99
CA ARG A 188 -10.62 4.57 -4.99
C ARG A 188 -11.24 3.20 -4.79
N ILE A 189 -10.43 2.15 -4.90
CA ILE A 189 -10.87 0.78 -4.66
C ILE A 189 -10.10 0.27 -3.44
N LEU A 190 -10.82 -0.09 -2.39
CA LEU A 190 -10.26 -0.66 -1.17
C LEU A 190 -10.90 -2.02 -0.89
N ALA A 191 -10.16 -2.93 -0.26
CA ALA A 191 -10.68 -4.22 0.17
C ALA A 191 -10.31 -4.46 1.64
N MET A 192 -11.29 -4.81 2.46
CA MET A 192 -11.07 -5.17 3.86
C MET A 192 -11.57 -6.58 4.16
N PRO A 193 -10.87 -7.35 5.01
CA PRO A 193 -11.29 -8.70 5.37
C PRO A 193 -12.64 -8.67 6.09
N TYR A 194 -13.51 -9.63 5.77
CA TYR A 194 -14.85 -9.71 6.40
C TYR A 194 -14.84 -10.53 7.68
N ARG A 195 -13.96 -11.54 7.77
CA ARG A 195 -13.84 -12.45 8.90
C ARG A 195 -12.42 -12.52 9.43
N ASP A 196 -12.30 -12.70 10.74
CA ASP A 196 -11.02 -12.92 11.40
C ASP A 196 -10.54 -14.37 11.27
N GLY A 197 -9.37 -14.68 11.85
CA GLY A 197 -8.79 -16.04 11.82
C GLY A 197 -9.61 -17.10 12.56
N ASN A 198 -10.60 -16.71 13.37
CA ASN A 198 -11.54 -17.61 14.05
C ASN A 198 -12.89 -17.71 13.32
N GLY A 199 -13.06 -17.01 12.19
CA GLY A 199 -14.29 -16.96 11.41
C GLY A 199 -15.33 -15.97 11.92
N ALA A 200 -15.04 -15.18 12.95
CA ALA A 200 -15.94 -14.15 13.45
C ALA A 200 -16.00 -12.96 12.48
N ILE A 201 -17.17 -12.33 12.36
CA ILE A 201 -17.33 -11.12 11.53
C ILE A 201 -16.53 -9.99 12.16
N ILE A 202 -15.70 -9.32 11.36
CA ILE A 202 -14.95 -8.15 11.80
C ILE A 202 -15.90 -6.93 11.75
N PRO A 203 -16.05 -6.18 12.86
CA PRO A 203 -16.79 -4.92 12.86
C PRO A 203 -16.24 -3.96 11.81
N PHE A 204 -17.10 -3.20 11.12
CA PHE A 204 -16.69 -2.31 10.04
C PHE A 204 -15.57 -1.35 10.46
N ASP A 205 -15.72 -0.68 11.62
CA ASP A 205 -14.74 0.27 12.15
C ASP A 205 -13.37 -0.37 12.49
N GLU A 206 -13.33 -1.67 12.76
CA GLU A 206 -12.06 -2.40 12.91
C GLU A 206 -11.52 -2.86 11.56
N GLY A 207 -12.40 -3.30 10.66
CA GLY A 207 -12.08 -3.74 9.31
C GLY A 207 -11.43 -2.66 8.46
N ARG A 208 -11.83 -1.39 8.63
CA ARG A 208 -11.25 -0.25 7.89
C ARG A 208 -9.73 -0.13 8.10
N TRP A 209 -9.21 -0.42 9.29
CA TRP A 209 -7.78 -0.36 9.59
C TRP A 209 -7.00 -1.57 9.06
N LEU A 210 -7.73 -2.59 8.59
CA LEU A 210 -7.20 -3.75 7.87
C LEU A 210 -7.43 -3.63 6.36
N ALA A 211 -8.02 -2.53 5.90
CA ALA A 211 -8.27 -2.30 4.49
C ALA A 211 -6.95 -2.15 3.74
N ILE A 212 -6.86 -2.82 2.61
CA ILE A 212 -5.78 -2.64 1.64
C ILE A 212 -6.32 -1.81 0.48
N GLU A 213 -5.50 -0.88 0.01
CA GLU A 213 -5.76 -0.21 -1.26
C GLU A 213 -5.59 -1.24 -2.39
N MET A 214 -6.47 -1.19 -3.37
CA MET A 214 -6.47 -2.10 -4.53
C MET A 214 -6.18 -1.35 -5.82
N ASP A 215 -6.66 -0.10 -5.93
CA ASP A 215 -6.40 0.79 -7.07
C ASP A 215 -6.84 2.22 -6.74
N LEU A 216 -6.22 3.19 -7.40
CA LEU A 216 -6.59 4.60 -7.38
C LEU A 216 -6.35 5.22 -8.76
N PHE A 217 -7.39 5.78 -9.38
CA PHE A 217 -7.24 6.39 -10.70
C PHE A 217 -8.26 7.50 -10.96
N VAL A 218 -7.96 8.35 -11.93
CA VAL A 218 -8.85 9.45 -12.34
C VAL A 218 -9.66 9.10 -13.58
N LYS A 219 -10.95 9.45 -13.57
CA LYS A 219 -11.84 9.34 -14.73
C LYS A 219 -12.72 10.57 -14.86
N THR A 220 -12.94 11.01 -16.09
CA THR A 220 -14.02 11.96 -16.39
C THR A 220 -15.34 11.21 -16.50
N LEU A 221 -16.29 11.53 -15.62
CA LEU A 221 -17.65 11.01 -15.62
C LEU A 221 -18.53 11.95 -16.45
N ASN A 222 -19.02 11.48 -17.59
CA ASN A 222 -19.97 12.22 -18.43
C ASN A 222 -21.36 12.26 -17.79
N SER A 223 -22.23 13.17 -18.22
CA SER A 223 -23.63 13.18 -17.77
C SER A 223 -24.34 11.88 -18.16
N GLY A 224 -25.15 11.34 -17.25
CA GLY A 224 -25.81 10.06 -17.39
C GLY A 224 -25.00 8.88 -16.84
N ASN A 225 -25.20 7.71 -17.43
CA ASN A 225 -24.57 6.46 -16.98
C ASN A 225 -23.15 6.32 -17.54
N ASN A 226 -22.19 6.00 -16.68
CA ASN A 226 -20.80 5.74 -17.02
C ASN A 226 -20.46 4.30 -16.63
N GLU A 227 -20.01 3.50 -17.61
CA GLU A 227 -19.47 2.17 -17.38
C GLU A 227 -17.93 2.27 -17.38
N ILE A 228 -17.32 1.96 -16.24
CA ILE A 228 -15.86 1.95 -16.05
C ILE A 228 -15.42 0.49 -16.01
N ASN A 229 -14.56 0.11 -16.95
CA ASN A 229 -13.88 -1.18 -16.95
C ASN A 229 -12.39 -0.93 -16.66
N ARG A 230 -11.88 -1.49 -15.57
CA ARG A 230 -10.52 -1.28 -15.06
C ARG A 230 -9.84 -2.63 -14.82
N LYS A 231 -8.77 -2.94 -15.54
CA LYS A 231 -8.06 -4.21 -15.42
C LYS A 231 -7.18 -4.23 -14.18
N SER A 232 -6.99 -5.41 -13.58
CA SER A 232 -6.04 -5.60 -12.47
C SER A 232 -4.61 -5.18 -12.84
N SER A 233 -4.22 -5.38 -14.10
CA SER A 233 -2.90 -4.99 -14.64
C SER A 233 -2.72 -3.48 -14.83
N GLU A 234 -3.78 -2.69 -14.71
CA GLU A 234 -3.72 -1.23 -14.76
C GLU A 234 -3.60 -0.61 -13.36
N SER A 235 -3.62 -1.42 -12.30
CA SER A 235 -3.61 -0.95 -10.91
C SER A 235 -2.46 0.01 -10.65
N SER A 236 -2.79 1.19 -10.14
CA SER A 236 -1.82 2.25 -9.83
C SER A 236 -0.97 1.96 -8.61
N ILE A 237 -1.25 0.88 -7.87
CA ILE A 237 -0.51 0.51 -6.65
C ILE A 237 0.45 -0.66 -6.87
N THR A 238 0.66 -1.09 -8.12
CA THR A 238 1.58 -2.18 -8.40
C THR A 238 2.65 -1.83 -9.43
N VAL A 239 3.73 -2.62 -9.40
CA VAL A 239 4.81 -2.59 -10.39
C VAL A 239 5.04 -3.98 -10.98
N PRO A 240 5.42 -4.10 -12.26
CA PRO A 240 5.77 -5.38 -12.84
C PRO A 240 7.03 -5.95 -12.18
N ASP A 241 7.28 -7.25 -12.38
CA ASP A 241 8.59 -7.81 -12.05
C ASP A 241 9.67 -7.16 -12.92
N VAL A 242 10.81 -6.85 -12.30
CA VAL A 242 11.99 -6.35 -13.02
C VAL A 242 12.65 -7.53 -13.75
N PRO A 243 12.96 -7.40 -15.05
CA PRO A 243 13.71 -8.41 -15.78
C PRO A 243 15.10 -8.65 -15.17
N THR A 244 15.73 -9.77 -15.55
CA THR A 244 17.11 -10.04 -15.11
C THR A 244 18.07 -8.96 -15.61
N TYR A 245 19.20 -8.78 -14.93
CA TYR A 245 20.22 -7.83 -15.36
C TYR A 245 20.69 -8.08 -16.79
N LYS A 246 20.92 -9.35 -17.16
CA LYS A 246 21.26 -9.77 -18.53
C LYS A 246 20.20 -9.32 -19.53
N THR A 247 18.92 -9.56 -19.23
CA THR A 247 17.80 -9.11 -20.08
C THR A 247 17.78 -7.59 -20.22
N LEU A 248 17.97 -6.84 -19.13
CA LEU A 248 18.02 -5.37 -19.18
C LEU A 248 19.17 -4.86 -20.05
N VAL A 249 20.35 -5.49 -20.00
CA VAL A 249 21.49 -5.15 -20.87
C VAL A 249 21.13 -5.41 -22.34
N GLU A 250 20.60 -6.58 -22.67
CA GLU A 250 20.20 -6.93 -24.03
C GLU A 250 19.11 -5.98 -24.58
N MET A 251 18.10 -5.65 -23.76
CA MET A 251 17.06 -4.69 -24.12
C MET A 251 17.66 -3.29 -24.40
N THR A 252 18.64 -2.88 -23.58
CA THR A 252 19.36 -1.60 -23.73
C THR A 252 20.13 -1.55 -25.05
N GLU A 253 20.91 -2.58 -25.35
CA GLU A 253 21.70 -2.71 -26.58
C GLU A 253 20.80 -2.69 -27.83
N ASN A 254 19.63 -3.33 -27.72
CA ASN A 254 18.61 -3.36 -28.75
C ASN A 254 17.73 -2.09 -28.80
N ARG A 255 18.01 -1.07 -27.98
CA ARG A 255 17.27 0.20 -27.91
C ARG A 255 15.76 0.01 -27.69
N GLN A 256 15.39 -1.00 -26.90
CA GLN A 256 13.99 -1.23 -26.51
C GLN A 256 13.53 -0.19 -25.48
N ASN A 257 12.22 0.02 -25.37
CA ASN A 257 11.65 0.91 -24.35
C ASN A 257 11.74 0.25 -22.97
N LEU A 258 12.41 0.92 -22.03
CA LEU A 258 12.62 0.47 -20.65
C LEU A 258 11.84 1.30 -19.63
N GLU A 259 10.99 2.23 -20.07
CA GLU A 259 10.25 3.17 -19.20
C GLU A 259 9.48 2.45 -18.09
N MET A 260 8.95 1.25 -18.35
CA MET A 260 8.20 0.49 -17.35
C MET A 260 9.06 -0.11 -16.23
N TYR A 261 10.38 -0.18 -16.41
CA TYR A 261 11.34 -0.74 -15.44
C TYR A 261 12.27 0.31 -14.81
N GLU A 262 12.04 1.60 -15.08
CA GLU A 262 12.84 2.70 -14.50
C GLU A 262 12.78 2.77 -12.97
N SER A 263 11.69 2.29 -12.37
CA SER A 263 11.51 2.22 -10.92
C SER A 263 10.93 0.86 -10.55
N ALA A 264 11.53 0.24 -9.53
CA ALA A 264 11.04 -1.00 -8.91
C ALA A 264 10.25 -0.73 -7.62
N THR A 265 10.02 0.55 -7.28
CA THR A 265 9.33 0.93 -6.06
C THR A 265 7.83 0.73 -6.22
N GLY A 266 7.29 -0.30 -5.57
CA GLY A 266 5.86 -0.57 -5.48
C GLY A 266 5.56 -1.99 -5.01
N ILE A 267 4.29 -2.29 -4.79
CA ILE A 267 3.88 -3.67 -4.54
C ILE A 267 4.05 -4.46 -5.84
N PRO A 268 4.73 -5.63 -5.84
CA PRO A 268 4.80 -6.45 -7.04
C PRO A 268 3.38 -6.81 -7.52
N SER A 269 3.10 -6.67 -8.81
CA SER A 269 1.76 -6.90 -9.38
C SER A 269 1.17 -8.25 -9.01
N ARG A 270 2.01 -9.28 -8.99
CA ARG A 270 1.66 -10.64 -8.55
C ARG A 270 1.15 -10.75 -7.10
N LEU A 271 1.36 -9.72 -6.27
CA LEU A 271 0.90 -9.61 -4.88
C LEU A 271 -0.28 -8.65 -4.69
N LEU A 272 -0.97 -8.24 -5.77
CA LEU A 272 -2.17 -7.40 -5.68
C LEU A 272 -3.26 -8.03 -4.81
N LEU A 273 -3.45 -9.35 -4.92
CA LEU A 273 -4.40 -10.09 -4.09
C LEU A 273 -3.71 -10.75 -2.89
N PRO A 274 -4.32 -10.70 -1.69
CA PRO A 274 -3.98 -11.62 -0.61
C PRO A 274 -4.08 -13.06 -1.08
N LYS A 275 -3.33 -13.98 -0.45
CA LYS A 275 -3.32 -15.40 -0.85
C LYS A 275 -4.74 -15.99 -0.92
N GLY A 276 -5.55 -15.85 0.13
CA GLY A 276 -6.82 -16.59 0.21
C GLY A 276 -6.62 -18.07 0.58
N ASN A 277 -7.66 -18.88 0.42
CA ASN A 277 -7.67 -20.32 0.73
C ASN A 277 -8.61 -21.09 -0.20
N GLU A 278 -8.70 -22.41 -0.06
CA GLU A 278 -9.53 -23.25 -0.95
C GLU A 278 -11.04 -22.97 -0.80
N GLU A 279 -11.48 -22.55 0.39
CA GLU A 279 -12.88 -22.22 0.70
C GLU A 279 -13.31 -20.82 0.21
N GLY A 280 -12.33 -19.99 -0.13
CA GLY A 280 -12.52 -18.58 -0.47
C GLY A 280 -12.54 -17.68 0.78
N VAL A 281 -11.61 -16.73 0.84
CA VAL A 281 -11.60 -15.70 1.90
C VAL A 281 -12.45 -14.52 1.48
N GLU A 282 -13.39 -14.13 2.34
CA GLU A 282 -14.35 -13.06 2.11
C GLU A 282 -13.75 -11.68 2.38
N PHE A 283 -13.92 -10.76 1.43
CA PHE A 283 -13.54 -9.36 1.55
C PHE A 283 -14.75 -8.46 1.21
N ARG A 284 -14.89 -7.36 1.94
CA ARG A 284 -15.72 -6.23 1.53
C ARG A 284 -14.91 -5.38 0.56
N LEU A 285 -15.31 -5.35 -0.71
CA LEU A 285 -14.73 -4.50 -1.75
C LEU A 285 -15.50 -3.19 -1.80
N LEU A 286 -14.86 -2.09 -1.43
CA LEU A 286 -15.43 -0.76 -1.38
C LEU A 286 -14.90 0.09 -2.54
N VAL A 287 -15.80 0.77 -3.25
CA VAL A 287 -15.46 1.79 -4.24
C VAL A 287 -15.98 3.13 -3.75
N ALA A 288 -15.08 4.10 -3.64
CA ALA A 288 -15.41 5.49 -3.34
C ALA A 288 -15.04 6.38 -4.53
N VAL A 289 -15.96 7.27 -4.92
CA VAL A 289 -15.76 8.24 -6.00
C VAL A 289 -15.78 9.64 -5.42
N SER A 290 -14.70 10.40 -5.57
CA SER A 290 -14.54 11.74 -5.02
C SER A 290 -14.20 12.79 -6.09
N ASN A 291 -14.33 14.07 -5.74
CA ASN A 291 -14.14 15.19 -6.65
C ASN A 291 -12.65 15.42 -6.95
N ALA A 292 -12.23 15.22 -8.21
CA ALA A 292 -10.82 15.40 -8.57
C ALA A 292 -10.36 16.87 -8.50
N GLU A 293 -11.26 17.85 -8.58
CA GLU A 293 -10.88 19.26 -8.44
C GLU A 293 -10.43 19.59 -7.01
N GLU A 294 -10.98 18.88 -6.02
CA GLU A 294 -10.60 19.00 -4.61
C GLU A 294 -9.41 18.11 -4.27
N ASP A 295 -9.37 16.91 -4.85
CA ASP A 295 -8.42 15.86 -4.47
C ASP A 295 -7.08 15.97 -5.21
N VAL A 296 -7.04 16.46 -6.45
CA VAL A 296 -5.80 16.40 -7.24
C VAL A 296 -4.87 17.58 -6.90
N ASN A 297 -3.62 17.26 -6.56
CA ASN A 297 -2.52 18.20 -6.38
C ASN A 297 -1.60 18.28 -7.60
N ASP A 298 -1.47 17.17 -8.33
CA ASP A 298 -0.64 17.07 -9.53
C ASP A 298 -1.39 16.29 -10.62
N GLU A 299 -1.54 16.89 -11.80
CA GLU A 299 -2.27 16.30 -12.91
C GLU A 299 -1.65 15.01 -13.47
N SER A 300 -0.39 14.71 -13.12
CA SER A 300 0.22 13.43 -13.44
C SER A 300 -0.59 12.23 -12.94
N ILE A 301 -1.38 12.36 -11.87
CA ILE A 301 -2.31 11.31 -11.40
C ILE A 301 -3.30 10.85 -12.46
N ILE A 302 -3.57 11.70 -13.46
CA ILE A 302 -4.52 11.42 -14.56
C ILE A 302 -3.90 10.48 -15.59
N THR A 303 -2.58 10.58 -15.78
CA THR A 303 -1.83 9.80 -16.78
C THR A 303 -1.00 8.69 -16.14
N MET A 304 -0.98 8.63 -14.81
CA MET A 304 -0.18 7.66 -14.07
C MET A 304 -0.80 6.27 -14.05
N ASN A 305 -0.05 5.33 -14.61
CA ASN A 305 -0.30 3.90 -14.53
C ASN A 305 0.77 3.19 -13.69
N LYS A 306 1.38 3.90 -12.73
CA LYS A 306 2.51 3.40 -11.92
C LYS A 306 2.30 3.71 -10.44
N TYR A 307 2.89 2.88 -9.58
CA TYR A 307 2.98 3.08 -8.13
C TYR A 307 3.44 4.49 -7.76
N HIS A 308 2.66 5.18 -6.93
CA HIS A 308 2.91 6.57 -6.56
C HIS A 308 2.86 6.86 -5.05
N HIS A 309 3.07 5.87 -4.16
CA HIS A 309 3.11 6.15 -2.71
C HIS A 309 4.31 7.02 -2.28
N TYR A 310 5.32 7.18 -3.13
CA TYR A 310 6.42 8.14 -2.91
C TYR A 310 6.20 9.50 -3.60
N GLY A 311 4.99 9.72 -4.14
CA GLY A 311 4.62 10.91 -4.88
C GLY A 311 5.27 11.01 -6.27
N VAL A 312 4.95 12.11 -6.95
CA VAL A 312 5.44 12.46 -8.28
C VAL A 312 6.36 13.65 -8.14
N ARG A 313 7.66 13.45 -8.42
CA ARG A 313 8.68 14.51 -8.27
C ARG A 313 8.65 15.17 -6.88
N GLY A 314 8.36 14.38 -5.85
CA GLY A 314 8.28 14.83 -4.45
C GLY A 314 6.94 15.45 -4.04
N VAL A 315 5.93 15.46 -4.92
CA VAL A 315 4.58 15.93 -4.62
C VAL A 315 3.63 14.74 -4.55
N GLN A 316 2.91 14.58 -3.44
CA GLN A 316 1.84 13.58 -3.38
C GLN A 316 0.71 14.03 -4.33
N PRO A 317 0.34 13.22 -5.34
CA PRO A 317 -0.58 13.64 -6.39
C PRO A 317 -2.03 13.78 -5.91
N ASP A 318 -2.39 13.06 -4.85
CA ASP A 318 -3.68 13.10 -4.17
C ASP A 318 -3.56 13.85 -2.83
N LYS A 319 -4.40 14.86 -2.62
CA LYS A 319 -4.43 15.69 -1.41
C LYS A 319 -5.12 15.01 -0.24
N ARG A 320 -5.96 14.00 -0.49
CA ARG A 320 -6.64 13.29 0.59
C ARG A 320 -5.63 12.49 1.43
N PRO A 321 -5.90 12.30 2.73
CA PRO A 321 -5.08 11.41 3.56
C PRO A 321 -4.97 10.01 2.94
N PHE A 322 -3.81 9.36 3.12
CA PHE A 322 -3.64 7.97 2.72
C PHE A 322 -4.69 7.08 3.41
N GLY A 323 -5.37 6.24 2.64
CA GLY A 323 -6.45 5.38 3.13
C GLY A 323 -7.85 6.02 3.08
N TYR A 324 -8.00 7.28 2.66
CA TYR A 324 -9.31 7.91 2.49
C TYR A 324 -10.23 7.06 1.59
N PRO A 325 -11.53 6.87 1.95
CA PRO A 325 -12.24 7.45 3.09
C PRO A 325 -12.26 6.57 4.36
N LEU A 326 -11.43 5.53 4.43
CA LEU A 326 -11.40 4.53 5.51
C LEU A 326 -10.31 4.78 6.56
N ASP A 327 -9.51 5.84 6.40
CA ASP A 327 -8.45 6.21 7.34
C ASP A 327 -9.02 6.56 8.72
N ARG A 328 -10.11 7.34 8.78
CA ARG A 328 -10.74 7.76 10.04
C ARG A 328 -11.79 6.77 10.55
N ARG A 329 -12.13 6.90 11.84
CA ARG A 329 -13.22 6.12 12.45
C ARG A 329 -14.54 6.24 11.70
N VAL A 330 -15.23 5.12 11.57
CA VAL A 330 -16.57 4.96 11.02
C VAL A 330 -17.45 4.34 12.09
N PRO A 331 -17.96 5.13 13.05
CA PRO A 331 -18.72 4.61 14.18
C PRO A 331 -20.08 4.02 13.76
N ASP A 332 -20.58 4.41 12.59
CA ASP A 332 -21.82 3.92 12.01
C ASP A 332 -21.60 3.52 10.55
N GLU A 333 -21.69 2.22 10.25
CA GLU A 333 -21.44 1.68 8.89
C GLU A 333 -22.54 2.10 7.89
N HIS A 334 -23.72 2.54 8.35
CA HIS A 334 -24.79 3.02 7.46
C HIS A 334 -24.36 4.24 6.63
N ILE A 335 -23.30 4.96 7.03
CA ILE A 335 -22.76 6.07 6.23
C ILE A 335 -22.35 5.62 4.82
N VAL A 336 -21.94 4.36 4.65
CA VAL A 336 -21.61 3.77 3.34
C VAL A 336 -22.83 3.68 2.43
N ASP A 337 -24.01 3.40 3.00
CA ASP A 337 -25.28 3.35 2.26
C ASP A 337 -25.88 4.74 2.04
N GLU A 338 -25.63 5.68 2.96
CA GLU A 338 -26.17 7.04 2.90
C GLU A 338 -25.41 7.97 1.94
N VAL A 339 -24.14 7.67 1.65
CA VAL A 339 -23.27 8.45 0.75
C VAL A 339 -23.30 7.82 -0.66
N PRO A 340 -24.04 8.39 -1.63
CA PRO A 340 -24.35 7.69 -2.89
C PRO A 340 -23.13 7.38 -3.76
N ASN A 341 -22.05 8.15 -3.62
CA ASN A 341 -20.79 7.99 -4.34
C ASN A 341 -19.83 6.97 -3.69
N ILE A 342 -20.27 6.27 -2.64
CA ILE A 342 -19.58 5.13 -2.04
C ILE A 342 -20.47 3.90 -2.19
N LYS A 343 -19.89 2.74 -2.49
CA LYS A 343 -20.61 1.47 -2.50
C LYS A 343 -19.69 0.33 -2.11
N GLU A 344 -20.23 -0.67 -1.43
CA GLU A 344 -19.53 -1.92 -1.15
C GLU A 344 -20.18 -3.12 -1.85
N THR A 345 -19.39 -4.17 -2.06
CA THR A 345 -19.84 -5.50 -2.48
C THR A 345 -18.96 -6.58 -1.87
N MET A 346 -19.50 -7.78 -1.70
CA MET A 346 -18.73 -8.91 -1.18
C MET A 346 -18.01 -9.64 -2.31
N VAL A 347 -16.72 -9.92 -2.11
CA VAL A 347 -15.91 -10.73 -3.03
C VAL A 347 -15.20 -11.85 -2.27
N LYS A 348 -14.81 -12.91 -2.97
CA LYS A 348 -14.04 -14.03 -2.41
C LYS A 348 -12.76 -14.24 -3.17
N VAL A 349 -11.65 -14.37 -2.45
CA VAL A 349 -10.33 -14.72 -3.02
C VAL A 349 -10.00 -16.17 -2.71
N TYR A 350 -9.78 -16.96 -3.75
CA TYR A 350 -9.48 -18.38 -3.65
C TYR A 350 -8.00 -18.66 -3.88
N ASN A 351 -7.46 -19.66 -3.20
CA ASN A 351 -6.16 -20.26 -3.52
C ASN A 351 -6.34 -21.76 -3.62
N HIS A 352 -6.07 -22.31 -4.81
CA HIS A 352 -6.22 -23.76 -5.05
C HIS A 352 -4.91 -24.53 -4.88
N ASN A 353 -3.91 -23.95 -4.19
CA ASN A 353 -2.57 -24.52 -4.00
C ASN A 353 -1.90 -25.02 -5.30
N VAL A 354 -2.28 -24.44 -6.45
CA VAL A 354 -1.70 -24.78 -7.76
C VAL A 354 -0.29 -24.22 -7.84
N PHE A 355 0.65 -25.05 -8.30
CA PHE A 355 2.01 -24.63 -8.63
C PHE A 355 2.25 -24.77 -10.14
N ILE A 356 2.50 -23.64 -10.79
CA ILE A 356 2.80 -23.56 -12.23
C ILE A 356 4.32 -23.54 -12.39
N ARG A 357 4.88 -24.55 -13.07
CA ARG A 357 6.30 -24.56 -13.45
C ARG A 357 6.50 -23.77 -14.74
N LEU A 358 7.62 -23.07 -14.84
CA LEU A 358 7.98 -22.44 -16.11
C LEU A 358 8.41 -23.52 -17.11
N PRO A 359 8.20 -23.31 -18.42
CA PRO A 359 8.73 -24.22 -19.42
C PRO A 359 10.25 -24.35 -19.24
N HIS A 360 10.75 -25.58 -19.15
CA HIS A 360 12.19 -25.83 -19.24
C HIS A 360 12.60 -25.57 -20.69
N HIS A 361 13.27 -24.45 -20.95
CA HIS A 361 13.94 -24.17 -22.22
C HIS A 361 15.39 -24.63 -22.19
#